data_AF-A0A0B2RJ77-F1
#
_entry.id   AF-A0A0B2RJ77-F1
#
_cell.length_a   1.000
_cell.length_b   1.000
_cell.length_c   1.000
_cell.angle_alpha   90.00
_cell.angle_beta   90.00
_cell.angle_gamma   90.00
#
_symmetry.space_group_name_H-M   'P 1'
#
loop_
_entity.id
_entity.type
_entity.pdbx_description
1 polymer ?
#
loop_
_entity_poly.entity_id
_entity_poly.type
_entity_poly.pdbx_seq_one_letter_code
_entity_poly.pdbx_strand_id
1 'polypeptide(L)'
;MNKVGWSFKSFKTLLVVASITFPILLTLTLVHQNNNSVSDLFQGFHVLSGRTLNTNATAILSKDHDIIRESTLGPKNHSFEDGKNALSLSTTTIANDKLLDGLLVSSFDEASCFSRYQSYLYRKASSHKPSKYLIFKLRNYEHLHQSCGPSTKSYNKVMRKGTKFSKNDASTKCKYLVWTASNGLGNRIVTLVAAFLYAILTDRVLLVKFGTDMHGLFCEPFPGTSWLLPRNFPYWKDQKHIETYESMLKNNKVNTSHELLPAFIILNLQHTHDGHNNFFHCDQSQDLLQRIPVLILWSDQYFVPSLFMIPSFRQDLSKMFPEKDTVFHHLGRYLLHPSNEAWEIIRKFYEAHLAKANERIGLQVRVFNTHRAPHQTIINEIIACTLQHKLLPDFDMQKSATSPLKKPSKAVLVASLFSEYGQKLRTMYQANTTVTREVIRVYQPSHEERQKSNNDMHNIKAWTEIYLLSLCDALVTSPKSTFGYVAHSLGGLKPWILQRAYGETIPDPPCRRAKSMEPCFHYPPKYDCRANSTVDFTSIFHHMKHCEDVSSGLRLVNVKH
;
A
#
# COMPACT_ATOMS: atom_id res chain seq x y z
N MET A 1 62.26 13.25 52.67
CA MET A 1 61.21 12.21 52.63
C MET A 1 59.89 12.84 53.07
N ASN A 2 59.05 13.28 52.13
CA ASN A 2 57.62 13.63 52.32
C ASN A 2 56.99 14.02 50.97
N LYS A 3 56.64 12.99 50.19
CA LYS A 3 55.61 12.99 49.13
C LYS A 3 54.80 11.69 49.36
N VAL A 4 54.27 11.46 50.56
CA VAL A 4 52.91 11.84 50.97
C VAL A 4 51.89 11.45 49.90
N GLY A 5 51.25 10.29 50.09
CA GLY A 5 49.93 10.28 50.74
C GLY A 5 48.74 10.84 49.96
N TRP A 6 48.96 11.42 48.77
CA TRP A 6 47.89 11.95 47.93
C TRP A 6 47.35 10.93 46.92
N SER A 7 48.14 9.92 46.56
CA SER A 7 47.74 8.87 45.59
C SER A 7 46.70 7.90 46.16
N PHE A 8 46.76 7.58 47.46
CA PHE A 8 45.88 6.57 48.07
C PHE A 8 44.43 7.06 48.31
N LYS A 9 44.22 8.36 48.54
CA LYS A 9 42.87 8.94 48.65
C LYS A 9 42.17 8.98 47.30
N SER A 10 42.90 9.28 46.23
CA SER A 10 42.35 9.27 44.87
C SER A 10 41.92 7.85 44.46
N PHE A 11 42.72 6.83 44.77
CA PHE A 11 42.40 5.45 44.46
C PHE A 11 41.16 4.91 45.20
N LYS A 12 40.99 5.25 46.49
CA LYS A 12 39.78 4.90 47.24
C LYS A 12 38.53 5.59 46.67
N THR A 13 38.65 6.83 46.23
CA THR A 13 37.53 7.57 45.64
C THR A 13 37.14 6.97 44.28
N LEU A 14 38.12 6.57 43.47
CA LEU A 14 37.87 5.90 42.18
C LEU A 14 37.18 4.54 42.36
N LEU A 15 37.57 3.78 43.39
CA LEU A 15 36.97 2.48 43.68
C LEU A 15 35.51 2.62 44.15
N VAL A 16 35.20 3.63 44.97
CA VAL A 16 33.84 3.94 45.42
C VAL A 16 32.96 4.40 44.26
N VAL A 17 33.48 5.23 43.34
CA VAL A 17 32.76 5.65 42.13
C VAL A 17 32.51 4.46 41.20
N ALA A 18 33.46 3.54 41.06
CA ALA A 18 33.28 2.32 40.27
C ALA A 18 32.23 1.37 40.90
N SER A 19 32.20 1.23 42.23
CA SER A 19 31.20 0.41 42.93
C SER A 19 29.78 0.97 42.86
N ILE A 20 29.60 2.27 42.57
CA ILE A 20 28.28 2.90 42.41
C ILE A 20 27.85 2.96 40.94
N THR A 21 28.78 3.24 40.02
CA THR A 21 28.46 3.36 38.59
C THR A 21 28.24 2.00 37.93
N PHE A 22 28.93 0.94 38.38
CA PHE A 22 28.82 -0.40 37.78
C PHE A 22 27.44 -1.05 38.01
N PRO A 23 26.80 -0.99 39.20
CA PRO A 23 25.43 -1.46 39.38
C PRO A 23 24.39 -0.61 38.65
N ILE A 24 24.62 0.70 38.48
CA ILE A 24 23.72 1.59 37.73
C ILE A 24 23.77 1.27 36.22
N LEU A 25 24.96 0.97 35.70
CA LEU A 25 25.11 0.51 34.32
C LEU A 25 24.51 -0.88 34.11
N LEU A 26 24.65 -1.78 35.08
CA LEU A 26 24.05 -3.12 35.08
C LEU A 26 22.51 -3.06 35.16
N THR A 27 21.96 -2.11 35.92
CA THR A 27 20.50 -1.89 35.98
C THR A 27 19.98 -1.20 34.72
N LEU A 28 20.75 -0.31 34.08
CA LEU A 28 20.40 0.24 32.76
C LEU A 28 20.44 -0.84 31.66
N THR A 29 21.37 -1.79 31.70
CA THR A 29 21.38 -2.93 30.77
C THR A 29 20.27 -3.94 31.06
N LEU A 30 19.92 -4.18 32.34
CA LEU A 30 18.77 -5.01 32.73
C LEU A 30 17.40 -4.34 32.45
N VAL A 31 17.30 -3.01 32.51
CA VAL A 31 16.10 -2.26 32.10
C VAL A 31 15.99 -2.22 30.57
N HIS A 32 17.10 -2.23 29.83
CA HIS A 32 17.10 -2.47 28.38
C HIS A 32 16.64 -3.90 28.03
N GLN A 33 16.91 -4.88 28.90
CA GLN A 33 16.40 -6.27 28.78
C GLN A 33 14.90 -6.42 29.09
N ASN A 34 14.22 -5.40 29.64
CA ASN A 34 12.77 -5.42 29.87
C ASN A 34 11.97 -4.60 28.83
N ASN A 35 12.63 -4.14 27.75
CA ASN A 35 11.98 -3.56 26.58
C ASN A 35 11.32 -4.66 25.74
N ASN A 36 10.12 -5.10 26.13
CA ASN A 36 9.22 -5.79 25.21
C ASN A 36 8.76 -4.81 24.12
N SER A 37 9.47 -4.78 22.99
CA SER A 37 9.02 -4.14 21.75
C SER A 37 9.56 -4.90 20.53
N VAL A 38 8.82 -4.79 19.43
CA VAL A 38 8.96 -5.48 18.14
C VAL A 38 10.35 -5.40 17.48
N SER A 39 11.32 -4.67 18.06
CA SER A 39 12.73 -4.67 17.61
C SER A 39 13.32 -6.08 17.51
N ASP A 40 13.02 -6.98 18.45
CA ASP A 40 13.55 -8.35 18.44
C ASP A 40 13.01 -9.21 17.28
N LEU A 41 11.77 -8.94 16.83
CA LEU A 41 11.17 -9.58 15.66
C LEU A 41 11.93 -9.22 14.37
N PHE A 42 12.54 -8.04 14.30
CA PHE A 42 13.32 -7.57 13.16
C PHE A 42 14.82 -7.90 13.29
N GLN A 43 15.37 -7.99 14.50
CA GLN A 43 16.79 -8.34 14.72
C GLN A 43 17.08 -9.83 14.42
N GLY A 44 16.12 -10.73 14.62
CA GLY A 44 16.28 -12.17 14.29
C GLY A 44 16.54 -12.48 12.81
N PHE A 45 16.20 -11.58 11.88
CA PHE A 45 16.37 -11.81 10.44
C PHE A 45 17.78 -11.54 9.91
N HIS A 46 18.63 -10.81 10.64
CA HIS A 46 20.02 -10.56 10.22
C HIS A 46 20.89 -11.84 10.19
N VAL A 47 20.46 -12.92 10.85
CA VAL A 47 21.23 -14.18 10.95
C VAL A 47 20.94 -15.16 9.80
N LEU A 48 19.80 -15.03 9.11
CA LEU A 48 19.39 -15.99 8.07
C LEU A 48 19.74 -15.57 6.63
N SER A 49 20.11 -14.30 6.41
CA SER A 49 20.45 -13.80 5.06
C SER A 49 21.88 -14.15 4.62
N GLY A 50 22.60 -15.00 5.35
CA GLY A 50 24.02 -15.29 5.17
C GLY A 50 24.38 -16.77 5.18
N ARG A 51 23.59 -17.66 4.57
CA ARG A 51 24.07 -19.02 4.22
C ARG A 51 23.55 -19.46 2.86
N THR A 52 24.49 -19.64 1.93
CA THR A 52 24.35 -20.40 0.70
C THR A 52 23.85 -21.82 1.01
N LEU A 53 22.68 -22.17 0.49
CA LEU A 53 22.11 -23.52 0.63
C LEU A 53 22.68 -24.43 -0.47
N ASN A 54 23.62 -25.28 -0.07
CA ASN A 54 23.89 -26.54 -0.75
C ASN A 54 22.84 -27.57 -0.34
N THR A 55 22.38 -28.31 -1.33
CA THR A 55 21.38 -29.36 -1.32
C THR A 55 21.73 -30.57 -0.46
N ASN A 56 20.71 -31.10 0.23
CA ASN A 56 20.42 -32.51 0.57
C ASN A 56 20.03 -32.69 2.04
N ALA A 57 18.74 -32.84 2.32
CA ALA A 57 18.27 -33.65 3.45
C ALA A 57 16.82 -34.10 3.23
N THR A 58 16.68 -35.41 3.29
CA THR A 58 15.52 -36.30 3.24
C THR A 58 14.35 -35.91 4.15
N ALA A 59 13.13 -36.06 3.60
CA ALA A 59 11.86 -35.98 4.30
C ALA A 59 11.66 -37.18 5.24
N ILE A 60 11.23 -36.91 6.48
CA ILE A 60 10.66 -37.92 7.39
C ILE A 60 9.24 -37.46 7.71
N LEU A 61 8.27 -38.25 7.24
CA LEU A 61 6.85 -38.15 7.60
C LEU A 61 6.64 -38.61 9.04
N SER A 62 5.88 -37.85 9.83
CA SER A 62 5.15 -38.38 10.98
C SER A 62 3.65 -38.17 10.78
N LYS A 63 2.94 -39.28 10.56
CA LYS A 63 1.49 -39.42 10.76
C LYS A 63 1.20 -39.42 12.26
N ASP A 64 0.05 -38.87 12.64
CA ASP A 64 -0.88 -39.33 13.71
C ASP A 64 -1.81 -38.17 14.09
N HIS A 65 -3.06 -38.33 14.53
CA HIS A 65 -4.10 -39.34 14.38
C HIS A 65 -5.34 -38.64 14.98
N ASP A 66 -6.47 -38.54 14.27
CA ASP A 66 -7.71 -37.97 14.82
C ASP A 66 -8.33 -38.93 15.85
N ILE A 67 -8.69 -38.41 17.03
CA ILE A 67 -9.51 -39.10 18.03
C ILE A 67 -10.82 -38.33 18.16
N ILE A 68 -11.89 -38.90 17.59
CA ILE A 68 -13.28 -38.51 17.85
C ILE A 68 -13.85 -39.52 18.86
N ARG A 69 -14.38 -39.01 19.98
CA ARG A 69 -14.98 -39.80 21.05
C ARG A 69 -16.50 -39.89 20.80
N GLU A 70 -17.00 -41.11 20.62
CA GLU A 70 -18.42 -41.45 20.51
C GLU A 70 -19.17 -41.25 21.84
N SER A 71 -20.42 -40.78 21.74
CA SER A 71 -21.45 -40.98 22.77
C SER A 71 -22.81 -41.32 22.11
N THR A 72 -23.15 -42.61 22.19
CA THR A 72 -24.47 -43.27 22.38
C THR A 72 -25.77 -42.73 21.76
N LEU A 73 -26.50 -43.67 21.14
CA LEU A 73 -27.78 -43.63 20.40
C LEU A 73 -29.05 -43.10 21.11
N GLY A 74 -29.95 -42.53 20.30
CA GLY A 74 -31.42 -42.42 20.47
C GLY A 74 -32.08 -41.70 19.25
N PRO A 75 -33.32 -42.01 18.81
CA PRO A 75 -33.61 -42.26 17.39
C PRO A 75 -34.22 -41.11 16.54
N LYS A 76 -33.79 -41.10 15.26
CA LYS A 76 -34.42 -40.71 13.98
C LYS A 76 -35.69 -39.82 13.98
N ASN A 77 -35.62 -38.66 13.32
CA ASN A 77 -36.15 -38.46 11.95
C ASN A 77 -35.97 -37.01 11.42
N HIS A 78 -35.72 -36.92 10.10
CA HIS A 78 -35.81 -35.77 9.17
C HIS A 78 -34.86 -34.56 9.32
N SER A 79 -33.80 -34.55 8.50
CA SER A 79 -33.30 -33.41 7.68
C SER A 79 -31.87 -33.66 7.18
N PHE A 80 -31.65 -34.66 6.31
CA PHE A 80 -30.32 -34.95 5.77
C PHE A 80 -29.98 -34.20 4.45
N GLU A 81 -30.87 -33.31 3.99
CA GLU A 81 -30.62 -32.47 2.80
C GLU A 81 -30.16 -31.03 3.14
N ASP A 82 -30.54 -30.48 4.29
CA ASP A 82 -30.12 -29.11 4.69
C ASP A 82 -28.64 -29.04 5.10
N GLY A 83 -28.10 -30.10 5.70
CA GLY A 83 -26.69 -30.15 6.12
C GLY A 83 -25.70 -30.15 4.95
N LYS A 84 -26.04 -30.80 3.83
CA LYS A 84 -25.19 -30.82 2.62
C LYS A 84 -25.23 -29.49 1.87
N ASN A 85 -26.39 -28.84 1.81
CA ASN A 85 -26.53 -27.52 1.19
C ASN A 85 -25.84 -26.44 2.02
N ALA A 86 -25.93 -26.49 3.36
CA ALA A 86 -25.21 -25.57 4.24
C ALA A 86 -23.68 -25.76 4.17
N LEU A 87 -23.19 -27.01 4.14
CA LEU A 87 -21.75 -27.29 3.99
C LEU A 87 -21.22 -26.90 2.60
N SER A 88 -22.00 -27.14 1.55
CA SER A 88 -21.69 -26.74 0.16
C SER A 88 -21.71 -25.22 0.00
N LEU A 89 -22.68 -24.53 0.59
CA LEU A 89 -22.77 -23.07 0.57
C LEU A 89 -21.62 -22.45 1.39
N SER A 90 -21.28 -23.02 2.55
CA SER A 90 -20.15 -22.61 3.38
C SER A 90 -18.81 -22.79 2.66
N THR A 91 -18.57 -23.95 2.06
CA THR A 91 -17.35 -24.21 1.26
C THR A 91 -17.26 -23.32 0.02
N THR A 92 -18.38 -23.05 -0.65
CA THR A 92 -18.45 -22.11 -1.78
C THR A 92 -18.16 -20.68 -1.34
N THR A 93 -18.67 -20.26 -0.18
CA THR A 93 -18.43 -18.92 0.38
C THR A 93 -16.95 -18.75 0.77
N ILE A 94 -16.35 -19.74 1.42
CA ILE A 94 -14.92 -19.72 1.77
C ILE A 94 -14.04 -19.69 0.51
N ALA A 95 -14.37 -20.48 -0.52
CA ALA A 95 -13.65 -20.47 -1.78
C ALA A 95 -13.76 -19.11 -2.50
N ASN A 96 -14.95 -18.50 -2.48
CA ASN A 96 -15.18 -17.17 -3.05
C ASN A 96 -14.41 -16.09 -2.29
N ASP A 97 -14.41 -16.11 -0.95
CA ASP A 97 -13.69 -15.14 -0.13
C ASP A 97 -12.17 -15.27 -0.31
N LYS A 98 -11.64 -16.50 -0.36
CA LYS A 98 -10.23 -16.80 -0.61
C LYS A 98 -9.76 -16.23 -1.96
N LEU A 99 -10.62 -16.26 -2.99
CA LEU A 99 -10.33 -15.73 -4.32
C LEU A 99 -10.87 -14.30 -4.56
N LEU A 100 -11.35 -13.64 -3.50
CA LEU A 100 -11.91 -12.29 -3.53
C LEU A 100 -13.00 -12.12 -4.61
N ASP A 101 -14.02 -12.98 -4.57
CA ASP A 101 -15.13 -13.06 -5.53
C ASP A 101 -14.64 -13.22 -6.99
N GLY A 102 -13.59 -14.02 -7.20
CA GLY A 102 -13.03 -14.32 -8.52
C GLY A 102 -12.05 -13.28 -9.07
N LEU A 103 -11.72 -12.25 -8.29
CA LEU A 103 -10.65 -11.32 -8.62
C LEU A 103 -9.31 -12.06 -8.78
N LEU A 104 -9.02 -13.01 -7.91
CA LEU A 104 -7.82 -13.85 -7.93
C LEU A 104 -8.07 -15.19 -8.63
N VAL A 105 -7.00 -15.80 -9.12
CA VAL A 105 -6.99 -17.18 -9.64
C VAL A 105 -6.34 -18.13 -8.64
N SER A 106 -6.69 -19.41 -8.69
CA SER A 106 -6.15 -20.47 -7.84
C SER A 106 -4.86 -21.11 -8.38
N SER A 107 -4.33 -20.65 -9.51
CA SER A 107 -3.22 -21.29 -10.23
C SER A 107 -1.83 -21.04 -9.64
N PHE A 108 -1.70 -20.19 -8.62
CA PHE A 108 -0.42 -19.97 -7.94
C PHE A 108 -0.17 -21.07 -6.91
N ASP A 109 1.09 -21.49 -6.81
CA ASP A 109 1.56 -22.29 -5.68
C ASP A 109 1.36 -21.53 -4.36
N GLU A 110 0.66 -22.13 -3.39
CA GLU A 110 0.30 -21.44 -2.15
C GLU A 110 1.53 -21.10 -1.29
N ALA A 111 2.57 -21.94 -1.33
CA ALA A 111 3.81 -21.73 -0.58
C ALA A 111 4.63 -20.56 -1.13
N SER A 112 4.55 -20.29 -2.44
CA SER A 112 5.23 -19.16 -3.08
C SER A 112 4.74 -17.79 -2.59
N CYS A 113 3.48 -17.70 -2.12
CA CYS A 113 2.90 -16.45 -1.63
C CYS A 113 1.72 -16.69 -0.69
N PHE A 114 2.00 -16.82 0.61
CA PHE A 114 0.96 -17.09 1.61
C PHE A 114 -0.11 -16.00 1.68
N SER A 115 0.30 -14.73 1.59
CA SER A 115 -0.62 -13.60 1.72
C SER A 115 -1.73 -13.59 0.66
N ARG A 116 -1.47 -14.15 -0.53
CA ARG A 116 -2.44 -14.25 -1.64
C ARG A 116 -3.69 -15.01 -1.22
N TYR A 117 -3.51 -16.05 -0.41
CA TYR A 117 -4.57 -16.98 -0.05
C TYR A 117 -4.91 -17.01 1.43
N GLN A 118 -4.13 -16.32 2.28
CA GLN A 118 -4.41 -16.21 3.71
C GLN A 118 -4.95 -14.83 4.11
N SER A 119 -4.79 -13.80 3.28
CA SER A 119 -5.19 -12.43 3.66
C SER A 119 -6.68 -12.28 3.95
N TYR A 120 -7.55 -13.10 3.35
CA TYR A 120 -8.98 -13.09 3.62
C TYR A 120 -9.31 -13.44 5.08
N LEU A 121 -8.45 -14.20 5.78
CA LEU A 121 -8.62 -14.56 7.20
C LEU A 121 -8.45 -13.36 8.14
N TYR A 122 -7.72 -12.33 7.70
CA TYR A 122 -7.38 -11.15 8.50
C TYR A 122 -8.22 -9.93 8.14
N ARG A 123 -9.03 -10.04 7.07
CA ARG A 123 -9.83 -8.95 6.51
C ARG A 123 -11.31 -9.24 6.69
N LYS A 124 -12.09 -8.18 6.89
CA LYS A 124 -13.53 -8.27 6.68
C LYS A 124 -13.82 -8.49 5.20
N ALA A 125 -14.84 -9.30 4.90
CA ALA A 125 -15.32 -9.44 3.54
C ALA A 125 -15.71 -8.06 2.99
N SER A 126 -15.23 -7.74 1.79
CA SER A 126 -15.51 -6.45 1.16
C SER A 126 -16.93 -6.47 0.60
N SER A 127 -17.68 -5.40 0.84
CA SER A 127 -18.98 -5.19 0.18
C SER A 127 -18.85 -4.83 -1.30
N HIS A 128 -17.65 -4.44 -1.75
CA HIS A 128 -17.40 -4.05 -3.14
C HIS A 128 -16.97 -5.28 -3.93
N LYS A 129 -17.89 -5.81 -4.74
CA LYS A 129 -17.64 -6.98 -5.58
C LYS A 129 -17.08 -6.57 -6.94
N PRO A 130 -16.02 -7.25 -7.44
CA PRO A 130 -15.51 -6.97 -8.78
C PRO A 130 -16.58 -7.29 -9.82
N SER A 131 -16.66 -6.47 -10.88
CA SER A 131 -17.56 -6.76 -11.99
C SER A 131 -17.06 -7.98 -12.79
N LYS A 132 -17.99 -8.73 -13.39
CA LYS A 132 -17.65 -9.83 -14.31
C LYS A 132 -16.75 -9.35 -15.46
N TYR A 133 -16.95 -8.12 -15.92
CA TYR A 133 -16.16 -7.53 -17.00
C TYR A 133 -14.72 -7.21 -16.57
N LEU A 134 -14.52 -6.71 -15.34
CA LEU A 134 -13.18 -6.55 -14.77
C LEU A 134 -12.46 -7.90 -14.66
N ILE A 135 -13.13 -8.93 -14.13
CA ILE A 135 -12.58 -10.28 -14.03
C ILE A 135 -12.14 -10.77 -15.43
N PHE A 136 -13.01 -10.64 -16.43
CA PHE A 136 -12.69 -10.98 -17.82
C PHE A 136 -11.45 -10.24 -18.35
N LYS A 137 -11.34 -8.92 -18.12
CA LYS A 137 -10.17 -8.13 -18.53
C LYS A 137 -8.89 -8.61 -17.83
N LEU A 138 -8.95 -8.96 -16.55
CA LEU A 138 -7.80 -9.50 -15.80
C LEU A 138 -7.34 -10.86 -16.33
N ARG A 139 -8.28 -11.78 -16.62
CA ARG A 139 -7.94 -13.10 -17.22
C ARG A 139 -7.28 -12.94 -18.60
N ASN A 140 -7.80 -12.04 -19.43
CA ASN A 140 -7.20 -11.75 -20.73
C ASN A 140 -5.81 -11.11 -20.59
N TYR A 141 -5.64 -10.23 -19.61
CA TYR A 141 -4.35 -9.63 -19.32
C TYR A 141 -3.32 -10.68 -18.88
N GLU A 142 -3.71 -11.64 -18.04
CA GLU A 142 -2.84 -12.76 -17.63
C GLU A 142 -2.37 -13.58 -18.85
N HIS A 143 -3.27 -13.87 -19.80
CA HIS A 143 -2.91 -14.53 -21.06
C HIS A 143 -1.98 -13.68 -21.94
N LEU A 144 -2.25 -12.37 -22.05
CA LEU A 144 -1.35 -11.44 -22.73
C LEU A 144 0.04 -11.48 -22.11
N HIS A 145 0.12 -11.43 -20.78
CA HIS A 145 1.38 -11.45 -20.06
C HIS A 145 2.14 -12.78 -20.23
N GLN A 146 1.44 -13.92 -20.28
CA GLN A 146 2.02 -15.23 -20.61
C GLN A 146 2.60 -15.29 -22.03
N SER A 147 1.90 -14.73 -23.01
CA SER A 147 2.31 -14.78 -24.41
C SER A 147 3.42 -13.77 -24.78
N CYS A 148 3.50 -12.66 -24.05
CA CYS A 148 4.34 -11.51 -24.38
C CYS A 148 5.33 -11.12 -23.28
N GLY A 149 5.27 -11.70 -22.10
CA GLY A 149 6.09 -11.35 -20.94
C GLY A 149 7.58 -11.68 -21.11
N PRO A 150 8.40 -11.40 -20.08
CA PRO A 150 9.82 -11.70 -20.09
C PRO A 150 10.13 -13.15 -20.49
N SER A 151 11.28 -13.37 -21.13
CA SER A 151 11.76 -14.67 -21.60
C SER A 151 10.97 -15.32 -22.75
N THR A 152 9.89 -14.69 -23.23
CA THR A 152 9.17 -15.18 -24.43
C THR A 152 9.89 -14.82 -25.73
N LYS A 153 9.62 -15.57 -26.81
CA LYS A 153 10.13 -15.26 -28.16
C LYS A 153 9.73 -13.86 -28.62
N SER A 154 8.49 -13.46 -28.31
CA SER A 154 7.95 -12.13 -28.65
C SER A 154 8.70 -11.01 -27.94
N TYR A 155 8.91 -11.13 -26.63
CA TYR A 155 9.70 -10.19 -25.84
C TYR A 155 11.12 -10.07 -26.37
N ASN A 156 11.81 -11.21 -26.57
CA ASN A 156 13.19 -11.22 -27.05
C ASN A 156 13.33 -10.58 -28.44
N LYS A 157 12.32 -10.73 -29.32
CA LYS A 157 12.29 -10.09 -30.64
C LYS A 157 12.25 -8.55 -30.52
N VAL A 158 11.38 -8.02 -29.68
CA VAL A 158 11.24 -6.56 -29.47
C VAL A 158 12.51 -6.01 -28.82
N MET A 159 13.01 -6.67 -27.78
CA MET A 159 14.20 -6.21 -27.06
C MET A 159 15.49 -6.30 -27.88
N ARG A 160 15.65 -7.28 -28.78
CA ARG A 160 16.81 -7.37 -29.69
C ARG A 160 16.82 -6.29 -30.76
N LYS A 161 15.64 -5.91 -31.28
CA LYS A 161 15.52 -4.96 -32.39
C LYS A 161 15.58 -3.50 -31.95
N GLY A 162 14.99 -3.17 -30.81
CA GLY A 162 15.18 -1.86 -30.19
C GLY A 162 14.73 -0.66 -30.98
N THR A 163 15.56 0.37 -30.98
CA THR A 163 15.32 1.59 -31.77
C THR A 163 15.35 1.33 -33.29
N LYS A 164 15.91 0.19 -33.73
CA LYS A 164 15.85 -0.27 -35.12
C LYS A 164 14.56 -1.06 -35.44
N PHE A 165 13.65 -1.18 -34.49
CA PHE A 165 12.35 -1.82 -34.71
C PHE A 165 11.52 -0.97 -35.67
N SER A 166 11.21 -1.53 -36.85
CA SER A 166 10.46 -0.85 -37.91
C SER A 166 9.02 -1.35 -37.97
N LYS A 167 8.11 -0.49 -38.47
CA LYS A 167 6.72 -0.84 -38.78
C LYS A 167 6.62 -2.00 -39.79
N ASN A 168 7.66 -2.24 -40.61
CA ASN A 168 7.71 -3.39 -41.54
C ASN A 168 7.95 -4.75 -40.84
N ASP A 169 8.22 -4.74 -39.53
CA ASP A 169 8.18 -5.96 -38.69
C ASP A 169 6.77 -6.31 -38.20
N ALA A 170 5.74 -5.61 -38.72
CA ALA A 170 4.34 -5.68 -38.32
C ALA A 170 3.72 -7.07 -38.49
N SER A 171 3.92 -7.86 -37.45
CA SER A 171 2.96 -8.83 -36.94
C SER A 171 2.88 -8.83 -35.41
N THR A 172 3.49 -7.88 -34.71
CA THR A 172 3.86 -8.11 -33.31
C THR A 172 2.79 -7.66 -32.33
N LYS A 173 1.87 -8.57 -32.01
CA LYS A 173 0.80 -8.47 -30.99
C LYS A 173 1.22 -7.90 -29.61
N CYS A 174 2.51 -7.86 -29.30
CA CYS A 174 3.04 -7.50 -27.98
C CYS A 174 3.50 -6.04 -27.93
N LYS A 175 2.81 -5.24 -27.12
CA LYS A 175 3.21 -3.87 -26.72
C LYS A 175 3.60 -3.86 -25.25
N TYR A 176 4.44 -2.91 -24.84
CA TYR A 176 4.98 -2.86 -23.49
C TYR A 176 4.78 -1.49 -22.83
N LEU A 177 4.54 -1.51 -21.53
CA LEU A 177 4.58 -0.36 -20.64
C LEU A 177 5.63 -0.65 -19.56
N VAL A 178 6.77 0.02 -19.64
CA VAL A 178 7.83 -0.07 -18.64
C VAL A 178 7.60 1.00 -17.59
N TRP A 179 7.20 0.59 -16.39
CA TRP A 179 7.04 1.50 -15.26
C TRP A 179 8.34 1.58 -14.44
N THR A 180 8.72 2.80 -14.05
CA THR A 180 9.87 3.04 -13.17
C THR A 180 9.44 3.68 -11.86
N ALA A 181 9.90 3.11 -10.76
CA ALA A 181 9.65 3.64 -9.42
C ALA A 181 10.22 5.06 -9.23
N SER A 182 9.43 5.95 -8.63
CA SER A 182 9.84 7.31 -8.26
C SER A 182 9.27 7.71 -6.90
N ASN A 183 9.99 8.55 -6.16
CA ASN A 183 9.64 9.03 -4.81
C ASN A 183 9.45 7.91 -3.77
N GLY A 184 8.70 8.17 -2.69
CA GLY A 184 8.49 7.23 -1.58
C GLY A 184 7.52 6.08 -1.91
N LEU A 185 7.50 5.06 -1.06
CA LEU A 185 6.74 3.81 -1.29
C LEU A 185 5.25 4.04 -1.62
N GLY A 186 4.58 4.95 -0.92
CA GLY A 186 3.17 5.28 -1.21
C GLY A 186 2.96 5.77 -2.64
N ASN A 187 3.83 6.65 -3.15
CA ASN A 187 3.77 7.15 -4.53
C ASN A 187 4.02 6.03 -5.54
N ARG A 188 5.01 5.16 -5.24
CA ARG A 188 5.33 4.00 -6.08
C ARG A 188 4.13 3.04 -6.19
N ILE A 189 3.44 2.77 -5.09
CA ILE A 189 2.29 1.86 -5.11
C ILE A 189 1.10 2.48 -5.88
N VAL A 190 0.74 3.74 -5.60
CA VAL A 190 -0.40 4.36 -6.30
C VAL A 190 -0.17 4.48 -7.80
N THR A 191 1.05 4.82 -8.22
CA THR A 191 1.41 4.89 -9.65
C THR A 191 1.47 3.53 -10.30
N LEU A 192 1.95 2.49 -9.61
CA LEU A 192 2.00 1.14 -10.13
C LEU A 192 0.60 0.61 -10.44
N VAL A 193 -0.36 0.86 -9.55
CA VAL A 193 -1.78 0.51 -9.79
C VAL A 193 -2.37 1.32 -10.95
N ALA A 194 -2.07 2.62 -11.04
CA ALA A 194 -2.51 3.45 -12.17
C ALA A 194 -1.91 2.99 -13.51
N ALA A 195 -0.62 2.62 -13.51
CA ALA A 195 0.09 2.08 -14.67
C ALA A 195 -0.47 0.73 -15.09
N PHE A 196 -0.84 -0.13 -14.14
CA PHE A 196 -1.48 -1.41 -14.43
C PHE A 196 -2.84 -1.23 -15.11
N LEU A 197 -3.68 -0.31 -14.63
CA LEU A 197 -4.93 0.01 -15.31
C LEU A 197 -4.70 0.50 -16.74
N TYR A 198 -3.74 1.42 -16.92
CA TYR A 198 -3.39 1.92 -18.25
C TYR A 198 -2.86 0.81 -19.18
N ALA A 199 -2.11 -0.16 -18.64
CA ALA A 199 -1.64 -1.32 -19.38
C ALA A 199 -2.81 -2.21 -19.86
N ILE A 200 -3.82 -2.45 -19.00
CA ILE A 200 -5.05 -3.17 -19.38
C ILE A 200 -5.81 -2.43 -20.48
N LEU A 201 -5.98 -1.10 -20.35
CA LEU A 201 -6.75 -0.30 -21.30
C LEU A 201 -6.07 -0.16 -22.68
N THR A 202 -4.76 -0.39 -22.76
CA THR A 202 -3.97 -0.21 -23.99
C THR A 202 -3.39 -1.51 -24.54
N ASP A 203 -3.80 -2.66 -23.99
CA ASP A 203 -3.30 -4.00 -24.31
C ASP A 203 -1.75 -4.07 -24.31
N ARG A 204 -1.15 -3.58 -23.21
CA ARG A 204 0.29 -3.58 -23.00
C ARG A 204 0.67 -4.52 -21.87
N VAL A 205 1.79 -5.21 -22.03
CA VAL A 205 2.46 -5.90 -20.93
C VAL A 205 3.11 -4.86 -20.02
N LEU A 206 2.68 -4.81 -18.76
CA LEU A 206 3.35 -4.03 -17.71
C LEU A 206 4.65 -4.73 -17.31
N LEU A 207 5.76 -4.02 -17.43
CA LEU A 207 7.05 -4.43 -16.89
C LEU A 207 7.54 -3.43 -15.85
N VAL A 208 8.00 -3.93 -14.72
CA VAL A 208 8.22 -3.14 -13.52
C VAL A 208 9.70 -3.08 -13.18
N LYS A 209 10.27 -1.87 -13.20
CA LYS A 209 11.65 -1.62 -12.77
C LYS A 209 11.69 -1.33 -11.28
N PHE A 210 11.96 -2.34 -10.48
CA PHE A 210 12.22 -2.19 -9.06
C PHE A 210 13.68 -1.79 -8.78
N GLY A 211 13.85 -0.79 -7.91
CA GLY A 211 15.11 -0.59 -7.20
C GLY A 211 15.33 -1.72 -6.19
N THR A 212 16.54 -1.85 -5.66
CA THR A 212 16.85 -2.86 -4.62
C THR A 212 15.84 -2.80 -3.48
N ASP A 213 15.44 -1.58 -3.11
CA ASP A 213 14.49 -1.27 -2.04
C ASP A 213 13.03 -1.67 -2.29
N MET A 214 12.70 -2.18 -3.48
CA MET A 214 11.37 -2.73 -3.78
C MET A 214 11.39 -4.25 -3.97
N HIS A 215 12.58 -4.87 -4.01
CA HIS A 215 12.70 -6.32 -4.06
C HIS A 215 12.21 -6.91 -2.73
N GLY A 216 11.47 -8.02 -2.79
CA GLY A 216 10.95 -8.67 -1.58
C GLY A 216 9.74 -7.98 -0.95
N LEU A 217 9.15 -6.93 -1.54
CA LEU A 217 7.91 -6.34 -1.01
C LEU A 217 6.66 -7.10 -1.46
N PHE A 218 6.60 -7.48 -2.74
CA PHE A 218 5.43 -8.05 -3.38
C PHE A 218 5.71 -9.42 -3.98
N CYS A 219 4.70 -10.29 -3.96
CA CYS A 219 4.68 -11.51 -4.76
C CYS A 219 4.50 -11.22 -6.25
N GLU A 220 4.78 -12.20 -7.11
CA GLU A 220 4.44 -12.15 -8.52
C GLU A 220 2.90 -12.10 -8.71
N PRO A 221 2.35 -11.11 -9.44
CA PRO A 221 0.91 -10.94 -9.57
C PRO A 221 0.27 -11.74 -10.71
N PHE A 222 1.06 -12.21 -11.69
CA PHE A 222 0.55 -12.86 -12.90
C PHE A 222 0.96 -14.34 -12.95
N PRO A 223 0.05 -15.28 -13.23
CA PRO A 223 0.35 -16.71 -13.21
C PRO A 223 1.43 -17.12 -14.21
N GLY A 224 2.44 -17.85 -13.75
CA GLY A 224 3.46 -18.47 -14.60
C GLY A 224 4.40 -17.49 -15.31
N THR A 225 4.44 -16.22 -14.88
CA THR A 225 5.31 -15.18 -15.47
C THR A 225 5.83 -14.23 -14.41
N SER A 226 6.82 -13.41 -14.78
CA SER A 226 7.32 -12.33 -13.93
C SER A 226 7.03 -10.97 -14.54
N TRP A 227 6.44 -10.08 -13.76
CA TRP A 227 6.29 -8.66 -14.14
C TRP A 227 7.59 -7.86 -14.02
N LEU A 228 8.63 -8.46 -13.41
CA LEU A 228 9.89 -7.77 -13.19
C LEU A 228 10.61 -7.58 -14.51
N LEU A 229 11.10 -6.37 -14.68
CA LEU A 229 11.84 -5.99 -15.86
C LEU A 229 13.25 -6.62 -15.81
N PRO A 230 13.64 -7.44 -16.81
CA PRO A 230 14.93 -8.11 -16.81
C PRO A 230 16.13 -7.16 -16.72
N ARG A 231 17.17 -7.56 -15.99
CA ARG A 231 18.40 -6.74 -15.80
C ARG A 231 19.16 -6.46 -17.09
N ASN A 232 19.04 -7.36 -18.06
CA ASN A 232 19.66 -7.23 -19.39
C ASN A 232 18.85 -6.35 -20.36
N PHE A 233 17.87 -5.57 -19.86
CA PHE A 233 17.12 -4.66 -20.71
C PHE A 233 18.06 -3.61 -21.33
N PRO A 234 18.17 -3.57 -22.67
CA PRO A 234 19.29 -2.90 -23.33
C PRO A 234 19.22 -1.36 -23.27
N TYR A 235 18.04 -0.75 -23.14
CA TYR A 235 17.88 0.70 -23.28
C TYR A 235 18.15 1.54 -22.01
N TRP A 236 18.73 0.96 -20.95
CA TRP A 236 19.11 1.75 -19.76
C TRP A 236 20.32 2.63 -20.00
N LYS A 237 21.27 2.16 -20.81
CA LYS A 237 22.45 2.95 -21.17
C LYS A 237 22.10 4.07 -22.15
N ASP A 238 21.06 3.87 -22.97
CA ASP A 238 20.62 4.79 -24.01
C ASP A 238 19.41 5.66 -23.59
N GLN A 239 19.01 5.64 -22.32
CA GLN A 239 17.83 6.37 -21.82
C GLN A 239 17.87 7.87 -22.14
N LYS A 240 19.07 8.47 -22.23
CA LYS A 240 19.28 9.88 -22.62
C LYS A 240 18.96 10.19 -24.08
N HIS A 241 18.92 9.16 -24.94
CA HIS A 241 18.66 9.28 -26.38
C HIS A 241 17.22 8.91 -26.75
N ILE A 242 16.39 8.51 -25.78
CA ILE A 242 14.98 8.22 -26.02
C ILE A 242 14.19 9.54 -25.98
N GLU A 243 13.46 9.82 -27.06
CA GLU A 243 12.59 11.00 -27.13
C GLU A 243 11.51 10.96 -26.05
N THR A 244 11.17 12.12 -25.47
CA THR A 244 10.00 12.25 -24.60
C THR A 244 8.77 12.60 -25.43
N TYR A 245 7.59 12.26 -24.92
CA TYR A 245 6.32 12.61 -25.54
C TYR A 245 6.20 14.11 -25.82
N GLU A 246 6.66 14.95 -24.90
CA GLU A 246 6.65 16.41 -25.04
C GLU A 246 7.62 16.91 -26.11
N SER A 247 8.81 16.31 -26.22
CA SER A 247 9.78 16.67 -27.25
C SER A 247 9.24 16.33 -28.66
N MET A 248 8.50 15.23 -28.77
CA MET A 248 7.83 14.84 -30.01
C MET A 248 6.70 15.81 -30.36
N LEU A 249 5.91 16.27 -29.38
CA LEU A 249 4.87 17.28 -29.59
C LEU A 249 5.44 18.62 -30.05
N LYS A 250 6.52 19.11 -29.42
CA LYS A 250 7.16 20.39 -29.77
C LYS A 250 7.73 20.42 -31.19
N ASN A 251 8.16 19.26 -31.70
CA ASN A 251 8.78 19.16 -33.02
C ASN A 251 7.77 19.00 -34.17
N ASN A 252 6.46 19.14 -33.94
CA ASN A 252 5.39 19.00 -34.95
C ASN A 252 5.39 17.68 -35.77
N LYS A 253 6.14 16.66 -35.33
CA LYS A 253 6.15 15.30 -35.92
C LYS A 253 4.80 14.58 -35.86
N VAL A 254 3.79 15.20 -35.26
CA VAL A 254 2.43 14.67 -35.12
C VAL A 254 1.56 14.90 -36.37
N ASN A 255 1.88 15.93 -37.18
CA ASN A 255 1.13 16.27 -38.40
C ASN A 255 1.71 15.66 -39.69
N THR A 256 2.90 15.07 -39.65
CA THR A 256 3.49 14.33 -40.77
C THR A 256 3.02 12.88 -40.74
N SER A 257 1.81 12.64 -41.27
CA SER A 257 1.39 11.29 -41.65
C SER A 257 2.49 10.68 -42.52
N HIS A 258 3.11 9.59 -42.06
CA HIS A 258 4.14 8.75 -42.69
C HIS A 258 5.60 8.86 -42.17
N GLU A 259 5.94 9.74 -41.22
CA GLU A 259 7.24 9.61 -40.52
C GLU A 259 7.24 8.40 -39.56
N LEU A 260 8.36 7.69 -39.50
CA LEU A 260 8.57 6.49 -38.69
C LEU A 260 8.40 6.82 -37.20
N LEU A 261 7.24 6.49 -36.61
CA LEU A 261 7.04 6.60 -35.16
C LEU A 261 8.15 5.88 -34.41
N PRO A 262 8.67 6.45 -33.31
CA PRO A 262 9.74 5.82 -32.57
C PRO A 262 9.24 4.51 -31.93
N ALA A 263 10.13 3.52 -31.83
CA ALA A 263 9.82 2.26 -31.17
C ALA A 263 9.68 2.41 -29.65
N PHE A 264 10.35 3.41 -29.07
CA PHE A 264 10.41 3.72 -27.64
C PHE A 264 10.10 5.20 -27.43
N ILE A 265 9.29 5.51 -26.42
CA ILE A 265 9.10 6.89 -25.97
C ILE A 265 9.03 6.96 -24.45
N ILE A 266 9.54 8.06 -23.89
CA ILE A 266 9.38 8.37 -22.46
C ILE A 266 8.10 9.18 -22.27
N LEU A 267 7.24 8.70 -21.39
CA LEU A 267 6.04 9.39 -20.94
C LEU A 267 6.27 9.89 -19.51
N ASN A 268 6.46 11.19 -19.33
CA ASN A 268 6.72 11.79 -18.04
C ASN A 268 5.44 12.39 -17.43
N LEU A 269 4.91 11.71 -16.42
CA LEU A 269 3.75 12.12 -15.62
C LEU A 269 4.14 12.39 -14.17
N GLN A 270 5.37 12.87 -13.90
CA GLN A 270 5.81 13.27 -12.57
C GLN A 270 5.30 14.67 -12.19
N HIS A 271 5.10 14.92 -10.90
CA HIS A 271 4.63 16.23 -10.43
C HIS A 271 5.58 17.41 -10.67
N THR A 272 6.90 17.17 -10.72
CA THR A 272 7.92 18.20 -10.97
C THR A 272 8.04 18.57 -12.44
N HIS A 273 7.27 17.93 -13.30
CA HIS A 273 7.31 18.20 -14.72
C HIS A 273 6.52 19.49 -15.02
N ASP A 274 7.23 20.63 -15.04
CA ASP A 274 6.74 21.98 -15.36
C ASP A 274 6.30 22.16 -16.83
N GLY A 275 6.14 21.07 -17.59
CA GLY A 275 5.61 21.11 -18.94
C GLY A 275 4.15 21.54 -18.94
N HIS A 276 3.93 22.84 -19.18
CA HIS A 276 2.68 23.59 -19.02
C HIS A 276 1.41 23.04 -19.67
N ASN A 277 1.41 21.92 -20.40
CA ASN A 277 0.21 21.28 -20.93
C ASN A 277 0.43 19.76 -21.06
N ASN A 278 0.24 19.00 -19.97
CA ASN A 278 0.19 17.54 -20.08
C ASN A 278 -1.12 17.13 -20.77
N PHE A 279 -1.04 16.72 -22.04
CA PHE A 279 -2.17 16.28 -22.87
C PHE A 279 -2.41 14.77 -22.81
N PHE A 280 -1.84 14.05 -21.84
CA PHE A 280 -2.01 12.60 -21.71
C PHE A 280 -3.51 12.18 -21.64
N HIS A 281 -4.38 13.01 -21.06
CA HIS A 281 -5.81 12.76 -20.96
C HIS A 281 -6.61 13.02 -22.25
N CYS A 282 -5.94 13.38 -23.35
CA CYS A 282 -6.58 13.66 -24.64
C CYS A 282 -6.56 12.44 -25.57
N ASP A 283 -7.66 12.16 -26.29
CA ASP A 283 -7.74 11.03 -27.23
C ASP A 283 -6.67 11.11 -28.33
N GLN A 284 -6.40 12.29 -28.88
CA GLN A 284 -5.37 12.47 -29.93
C GLN A 284 -3.98 12.01 -29.45
N SER A 285 -3.65 12.30 -28.19
CA SER A 285 -2.44 11.82 -27.55
C SER A 285 -2.43 10.31 -27.41
N GLN A 286 -3.58 9.74 -27.03
CA GLN A 286 -3.74 8.29 -26.86
C GLN A 286 -3.66 7.54 -28.18
N ASP A 287 -4.25 8.04 -29.26
CA ASP A 287 -4.17 7.44 -30.60
C ASP A 287 -2.71 7.29 -31.06
N LEU A 288 -1.88 8.27 -30.73
CA LEU A 288 -0.45 8.23 -30.99
C LEU A 288 0.28 7.25 -30.07
N LEU A 289 0.08 7.39 -28.75
CA LEU A 289 0.73 6.55 -27.75
C LEU A 289 0.39 5.06 -27.92
N GLN A 290 -0.83 4.72 -28.33
CA GLN A 290 -1.25 3.33 -28.56
C GLN A 290 -0.53 2.66 -29.74
N ARG A 291 -0.02 3.43 -30.72
CA ARG A 291 0.74 2.92 -31.88
C ARG A 291 2.21 2.66 -31.55
N ILE A 292 2.74 3.28 -30.50
CA ILE A 292 4.15 3.13 -30.10
C ILE A 292 4.35 1.79 -29.38
N PRO A 293 5.28 0.92 -29.81
CA PRO A 293 5.47 -0.41 -29.20
C PRO A 293 5.83 -0.39 -27.72
N VAL A 294 6.76 0.47 -27.29
CA VAL A 294 7.25 0.52 -25.90
C VAL A 294 7.10 1.92 -25.32
N LEU A 295 6.35 2.03 -24.23
CA LEU A 295 6.25 3.26 -23.43
C LEU A 295 7.07 3.09 -22.16
N ILE A 296 7.95 4.05 -21.85
CA ILE A 296 8.65 4.13 -20.56
C ILE A 296 7.97 5.21 -19.73
N LEU A 297 7.26 4.80 -18.69
CA LEU A 297 6.47 5.67 -17.82
C LEU A 297 7.28 6.09 -16.59
N TRP A 298 7.43 7.41 -16.42
CA TRP A 298 7.91 8.02 -15.18
C TRP A 298 6.74 8.74 -14.52
N SER A 299 6.34 8.32 -13.33
CA SER A 299 5.28 9.00 -12.58
C SER A 299 5.41 8.78 -11.09
N ASP A 300 4.89 9.74 -10.33
CA ASP A 300 4.71 9.70 -8.87
C ASP A 300 3.25 10.01 -8.47
N GLN A 301 2.33 10.01 -9.45
CA GLN A 301 0.94 10.40 -9.32
C GLN A 301 -0.06 9.23 -9.48
N TYR A 302 -1.17 9.30 -8.75
CA TYR A 302 -2.34 8.45 -9.00
C TYR A 302 -3.17 9.02 -10.15
N PHE A 303 -2.72 8.85 -11.40
CA PHE A 303 -3.33 9.50 -12.57
C PHE A 303 -4.63 8.83 -13.09
N VAL A 304 -5.22 7.89 -12.34
CA VAL A 304 -6.45 7.18 -12.73
C VAL A 304 -7.62 8.13 -13.06
N PRO A 305 -7.88 9.23 -12.33
CA PRO A 305 -8.94 10.16 -12.72
C PRO A 305 -8.79 10.67 -14.15
N SER A 306 -7.56 10.90 -14.64
CA SER A 306 -7.35 11.29 -16.04
C SER A 306 -7.72 10.20 -17.05
N LEU A 307 -7.64 8.92 -16.68
CA LEU A 307 -8.07 7.83 -17.57
C LEU A 307 -9.57 7.87 -17.83
N PHE A 308 -10.38 8.30 -16.86
CA PHE A 308 -11.82 8.51 -17.03
C PHE A 308 -12.16 9.73 -17.89
N MET A 309 -11.22 10.68 -18.03
CA MET A 309 -11.40 11.83 -18.91
C MET A 309 -11.29 11.44 -20.38
N ILE A 310 -10.49 10.41 -20.70
CA ILE A 310 -10.21 9.93 -22.06
C ILE A 310 -11.45 9.21 -22.64
N PRO A 311 -12.16 9.79 -23.65
CA PRO A 311 -13.37 9.19 -24.21
C PRO A 311 -13.21 7.75 -24.69
N SER A 312 -12.10 7.41 -25.36
CA SER A 312 -11.84 6.05 -25.85
C SER A 312 -11.80 4.97 -24.74
N PHE A 313 -11.51 5.33 -23.49
CA PHE A 313 -11.47 4.39 -22.35
C PHE A 313 -12.77 4.32 -21.55
N ARG A 314 -13.69 5.28 -21.71
CA ARG A 314 -14.86 5.43 -20.81
C ARG A 314 -15.77 4.22 -20.79
N GLN A 315 -15.98 3.57 -21.92
CA GLN A 315 -16.90 2.44 -22.01
C GLN A 315 -16.36 1.24 -21.22
N ASP A 316 -15.08 0.91 -21.41
CA ASP A 316 -14.42 -0.17 -20.69
C ASP A 316 -14.32 0.15 -19.19
N LEU A 317 -13.90 1.37 -18.83
CA LEU A 317 -13.84 1.80 -17.44
C LEU A 317 -15.20 1.72 -16.74
N SER A 318 -16.29 2.09 -17.42
CA SER A 318 -17.65 2.03 -16.83
C SER A 318 -18.16 0.60 -16.65
N LYS A 319 -17.75 -0.33 -17.52
CA LYS A 319 -18.08 -1.76 -17.37
C LYS A 319 -17.20 -2.43 -16.31
N MET A 320 -15.91 -2.10 -16.26
CA MET A 320 -14.95 -2.63 -15.28
C MET A 320 -15.31 -2.16 -13.87
N PHE A 321 -15.65 -0.88 -13.71
CA PHE A 321 -15.94 -0.24 -12.43
C PHE A 321 -17.32 0.43 -12.44
N PRO A 322 -18.41 -0.35 -12.24
CA PRO A 322 -19.74 0.23 -12.06
C PRO A 322 -19.78 1.19 -10.87
N GLU A 323 -19.17 0.80 -9.76
CA GLU A 323 -18.86 1.70 -8.64
C GLU A 323 -17.55 2.44 -8.95
N LYS A 324 -17.65 3.73 -9.30
CA LYS A 324 -16.50 4.49 -9.83
C LYS A 324 -15.38 4.70 -8.83
N ASP A 325 -15.64 4.50 -7.54
CA ASP A 325 -14.67 4.65 -6.46
C ASP A 325 -14.08 3.32 -5.95
N THR A 326 -14.09 2.27 -6.76
CA THR A 326 -13.51 0.95 -6.42
C THR A 326 -12.26 0.58 -7.22
N VAL A 327 -11.71 1.50 -8.02
CA VAL A 327 -10.63 1.22 -8.97
C VAL A 327 -9.36 0.74 -8.26
N PHE A 328 -8.82 1.54 -7.34
CA PHE A 328 -7.67 1.14 -6.56
C PHE A 328 -7.99 -0.05 -5.67
N HIS A 329 -9.18 -0.09 -5.06
CA HIS A 329 -9.57 -1.18 -4.16
C HIS A 329 -9.44 -2.55 -4.84
N HIS A 330 -10.00 -2.71 -6.04
CA HIS A 330 -9.91 -3.96 -6.78
C HIS A 330 -8.50 -4.21 -7.33
N LEU A 331 -7.92 -3.25 -8.04
CA LEU A 331 -6.63 -3.46 -8.70
C LEU A 331 -5.47 -3.61 -7.69
N GLY A 332 -5.51 -2.87 -6.59
CA GLY A 332 -4.56 -2.99 -5.50
C GLY A 332 -4.64 -4.36 -4.81
N ARG A 333 -5.85 -4.87 -4.55
CA ARG A 333 -6.04 -6.22 -3.96
C ARG A 333 -5.70 -7.37 -4.91
N TYR A 334 -5.72 -7.12 -6.22
CA TYR A 334 -5.25 -8.05 -7.23
C TYR A 334 -3.72 -8.07 -7.37
N LEU A 335 -3.11 -6.89 -7.37
CA LEU A 335 -1.70 -6.72 -7.73
C LEU A 335 -0.75 -6.82 -6.52
N LEU A 336 -1.16 -6.35 -5.33
CA LEU A 336 -0.25 -6.02 -4.22
C LEU A 336 -0.38 -7.03 -3.08
N HIS A 337 0.14 -8.24 -3.30
CA HIS A 337 0.24 -9.26 -2.26
C HIS A 337 1.59 -9.15 -1.55
N PRO A 338 1.64 -8.98 -0.21
CA PRO A 338 2.89 -9.01 0.53
C PRO A 338 3.68 -10.29 0.26
N SER A 339 4.99 -10.17 0.08
CA SER A 339 5.90 -11.31 0.07
C SER A 339 5.77 -12.14 1.34
N ASN A 340 6.27 -13.37 1.35
CA ASN A 340 6.26 -14.21 2.56
C ASN A 340 7.00 -13.55 3.73
N GLU A 341 8.09 -12.83 3.48
CA GLU A 341 8.84 -12.08 4.50
C GLU A 341 7.98 -10.98 5.14
N ALA A 342 7.37 -10.12 4.32
CA ALA A 342 6.48 -9.07 4.82
C ALA A 342 5.23 -9.66 5.49
N TRP A 343 4.66 -10.73 4.92
CA TRP A 343 3.47 -11.39 5.42
C TRP A 343 3.67 -11.99 6.80
N GLU A 344 4.82 -12.61 7.06
CA GLU A 344 5.13 -13.18 8.37
C GLU A 344 5.12 -12.11 9.45
N ILE A 345 5.71 -10.94 9.18
CA ILE A 345 5.73 -9.80 10.11
C ILE A 345 4.30 -9.28 10.35
N ILE A 346 3.54 -9.06 9.28
CA ILE A 346 2.13 -8.61 9.34
C ILE A 346 1.32 -9.57 10.21
N ARG A 347 1.42 -10.87 9.93
CA ARG A 347 0.68 -11.92 10.61
C ARG A 347 1.00 -11.96 12.10
N LYS A 348 2.28 -12.06 12.46
CA LYS A 348 2.72 -12.13 13.86
C LYS A 348 2.28 -10.89 14.64
N PHE A 349 2.43 -9.70 14.06
CA PHE A 349 2.00 -8.46 14.70
C PHE A 349 0.48 -8.43 14.91
N TYR A 350 -0.30 -8.78 13.88
CA TYR A 350 -1.76 -8.80 13.96
C TYR A 350 -2.24 -9.78 15.04
N GLU A 351 -1.74 -11.01 15.04
CA GLU A 351 -2.12 -12.05 16.02
C GLU A 351 -1.78 -11.63 17.45
N ALA A 352 -0.60 -11.03 17.67
CA ALA A 352 -0.15 -10.62 18.99
C ALA A 352 -0.90 -9.40 19.54
N HIS A 353 -1.28 -8.45 18.68
CA HIS A 353 -1.69 -7.11 19.14
C HIS A 353 -3.10 -6.69 18.69
N LEU A 354 -3.57 -7.16 17.54
CA LEU A 354 -4.81 -6.68 16.92
C LEU A 354 -5.94 -7.72 16.93
N ALA A 355 -5.64 -9.03 16.91
CA ALA A 355 -6.63 -10.08 16.73
C ALA A 355 -7.71 -10.10 17.83
N LYS A 356 -7.34 -9.83 19.08
CA LYS A 356 -8.27 -9.89 20.23
C LYS A 356 -9.14 -8.63 20.41
N ALA A 357 -8.87 -7.56 19.66
CA ALA A 357 -9.64 -6.33 19.76
C ALA A 357 -11.00 -6.47 19.07
N ASN A 358 -12.03 -5.89 19.69
CA ASN A 358 -13.37 -5.80 19.11
C ASN A 358 -13.41 -4.80 17.95
N GLU A 359 -12.63 -3.72 18.07
CA GLU A 359 -12.51 -2.68 17.06
C GLU A 359 -11.04 -2.24 16.93
N ARG A 360 -10.60 -2.01 15.70
CA ARG A 360 -9.24 -1.62 15.33
C ARG A 360 -9.27 -0.25 14.69
N ILE A 361 -8.63 0.73 15.32
CA ILE A 361 -8.54 2.10 14.80
C ILE A 361 -7.12 2.34 14.31
N GLY A 362 -6.94 2.64 13.03
CA GLY A 362 -5.63 2.97 12.49
C GLY A 362 -5.42 4.48 12.41
N LEU A 363 -4.27 4.95 12.87
CA LEU A 363 -3.84 6.34 12.84
C LEU A 363 -2.58 6.44 11.98
N GLN A 364 -2.73 6.98 10.78
CA GLN A 364 -1.62 7.22 9.87
C GLN A 364 -1.18 8.68 10.00
N VAL A 365 -0.01 8.89 10.61
CA VAL A 365 0.50 10.22 10.96
C VAL A 365 1.74 10.55 10.12
N ARG A 366 1.63 11.52 9.22
CA ARG A 366 2.71 12.02 8.37
C ARG A 366 2.89 13.52 8.56
N VAL A 367 4.04 13.91 9.07
CA VAL A 367 4.45 15.33 9.18
C VAL A 367 5.38 15.71 8.05
N PHE A 368 4.90 16.51 7.09
CA PHE A 368 5.71 16.96 5.96
C PHE A 368 6.69 18.09 6.32
N ASN A 369 6.36 18.91 7.32
CA ASN A 369 7.21 19.99 7.80
C ASN A 369 6.98 20.14 9.31
N THR A 370 8.00 19.79 10.10
CA THR A 370 7.97 19.82 11.58
C THR A 370 7.96 21.24 12.14
N HIS A 371 8.28 22.27 11.35
CA HIS A 371 8.21 23.67 11.75
C HIS A 371 6.82 24.28 11.60
N ARG A 372 5.88 23.61 10.91
CA ARG A 372 4.53 24.17 10.71
C ARG A 372 3.66 24.08 11.95
N ALA A 373 3.77 23.01 12.72
CA ALA A 373 3.01 22.81 13.94
C ALA A 373 3.82 21.93 14.89
N PRO A 374 3.87 22.25 16.19
CA PRO A 374 4.42 21.35 17.19
C PRO A 374 3.76 19.97 17.17
N HIS A 375 4.51 18.94 17.53
CA HIS A 375 3.99 17.58 17.66
C HIS A 375 2.78 17.50 18.59
N GLN A 376 2.77 18.30 19.66
CA GLN A 376 1.64 18.39 20.58
C GLN A 376 0.36 18.90 19.91
N THR A 377 0.43 19.92 19.05
CA THR A 377 -0.74 20.43 18.34
C THR A 377 -1.33 19.37 17.40
N ILE A 378 -0.46 18.60 16.72
CA ILE A 378 -0.89 17.50 15.84
C ILE A 378 -1.55 16.38 16.65
N ILE A 379 -1.03 16.06 17.84
CA ILE A 379 -1.65 15.09 18.75
C ILE A 379 -3.02 15.57 19.19
N ASN A 380 -3.15 16.85 19.55
CA ASN A 380 -4.43 17.42 19.95
C ASN A 380 -5.43 17.42 18.78
N GLU A 381 -4.99 17.67 17.54
CA GLU A 381 -5.83 17.53 16.33
C GLU A 381 -6.31 16.09 16.13
N ILE A 382 -5.43 15.10 16.31
CA ILE A 382 -5.79 13.67 16.25
C ILE A 382 -6.84 13.34 17.31
N ILE A 383 -6.63 13.76 18.56
CA ILE A 383 -7.57 13.51 19.66
C ILE A 383 -8.92 14.18 19.38
N ALA A 384 -8.91 15.46 18.98
CA ALA A 384 -10.13 16.18 18.64
C ALA A 384 -10.92 15.46 17.54
N CYS A 385 -10.24 15.01 16.47
CA CYS A 385 -10.85 14.22 15.41
C CYS A 385 -11.44 12.89 15.91
N THR A 386 -10.67 12.11 16.69
CA THR A 386 -11.13 10.79 17.15
C THR A 386 -12.28 10.87 18.14
N LEU A 387 -12.30 11.89 18.99
CA LEU A 387 -13.39 12.15 19.93
C LEU A 387 -14.64 12.65 19.21
N GLN A 388 -14.51 13.67 18.34
CA GLN A 388 -15.64 14.25 17.60
C GLN A 388 -16.40 13.20 16.79
N HIS A 389 -15.69 12.24 16.21
CA HIS A 389 -16.29 11.17 15.41
C HIS A 389 -16.43 9.84 16.14
N LYS A 390 -16.29 9.84 17.48
CA LYS A 390 -16.53 8.70 18.36
C LYS A 390 -15.72 7.44 18.00
N LEU A 391 -14.55 7.62 17.38
CA LEU A 391 -13.62 6.53 17.10
C LEU A 391 -12.99 6.05 18.40
N LEU A 392 -12.61 7.00 19.26
CA LEU A 392 -12.10 6.75 20.60
C LEU A 392 -12.97 7.45 21.65
N PRO A 393 -13.11 6.86 22.85
CA PRO A 393 -13.91 7.46 23.92
C PRO A 393 -13.17 8.61 24.61
N ASP A 394 -13.97 9.50 25.20
CA ASP A 394 -13.52 10.57 26.09
C ASP A 394 -13.13 10.01 27.48
N PHE A 395 -12.49 10.84 28.29
CA PHE A 395 -12.02 10.51 29.63
C PHE A 395 -13.04 10.86 30.70
N ASP A 396 -13.17 9.99 31.70
CA ASP A 396 -14.01 10.24 32.87
C ASP A 396 -13.28 11.19 33.84
N MET A 397 -13.74 12.44 33.88
CA MET A 397 -13.21 13.48 34.77
C MET A 397 -13.63 13.27 36.24
N GLN A 398 -14.65 12.45 36.50
CA GLN A 398 -15.04 12.07 37.85
C GLN A 398 -14.26 10.82 38.23
N LYS A 399 -13.25 10.96 39.09
CA LYS A 399 -12.38 9.87 39.60
C LYS A 399 -13.14 8.85 40.48
N SER A 400 -14.25 8.30 40.00
CA SER A 400 -14.91 7.17 40.64
C SER A 400 -14.17 5.91 40.23
N ALA A 401 -13.27 5.44 41.10
CA ALA A 401 -12.54 4.18 40.93
C ALA A 401 -13.54 3.01 40.98
N THR A 402 -14.22 2.76 39.87
CA THR A 402 -15.05 1.56 39.68
C THR A 402 -14.33 0.65 38.70
N SER A 403 -14.29 -0.64 39.06
CA SER A 403 -13.63 -1.69 38.26
C SER A 403 -14.01 -1.59 36.77
N PRO A 404 -13.03 -1.72 35.84
CA PRO A 404 -13.34 -1.76 34.43
C PRO A 404 -14.35 -2.89 34.19
N LEU A 405 -15.52 -2.55 33.63
CA LEU A 405 -16.43 -3.58 33.15
C LEU A 405 -15.67 -4.41 32.10
N LYS A 406 -15.95 -5.71 32.00
CA LYS A 406 -15.50 -6.59 30.89
C LYS A 406 -16.15 -6.14 29.56
N LYS A 407 -15.85 -4.92 29.13
CA LYS A 407 -16.38 -4.22 27.96
C LYS A 407 -15.41 -4.33 26.78
N PRO A 408 -15.90 -4.16 25.55
CA PRO A 408 -15.11 -4.37 24.34
C PRO A 408 -13.80 -3.58 24.35
N SER A 409 -12.74 -4.21 23.87
CA SER A 409 -11.41 -3.60 23.77
C SER A 409 -11.18 -3.02 22.38
N LYS A 410 -10.63 -1.80 22.32
CA LYS A 410 -10.18 -1.20 21.07
C LYS A 410 -8.66 -1.27 20.97
N ALA A 411 -8.14 -1.65 19.82
CA ALA A 411 -6.73 -1.54 19.49
C ALA A 411 -6.50 -0.35 18.57
N VAL A 412 -5.59 0.54 18.95
CA VAL A 412 -5.16 1.69 18.17
C VAL A 412 -3.81 1.36 17.55
N LEU A 413 -3.75 1.31 16.22
CA LEU A 413 -2.52 1.12 15.46
C LEU A 413 -2.01 2.48 14.98
N VAL A 414 -0.83 2.90 15.42
CA VAL A 414 -0.20 4.15 15.01
C VAL A 414 0.93 3.85 14.03
N ALA A 415 0.86 4.43 12.84
CA ALA A 415 1.94 4.40 11.86
C ALA A 415 2.49 5.82 11.68
N SER A 416 3.72 6.03 12.12
CA SER A 416 4.42 7.32 12.05
C SER A 416 5.92 7.13 12.12
N LEU A 417 6.66 8.02 11.47
CA LEU A 417 8.12 8.10 11.65
C LEU A 417 8.49 8.43 13.10
N PHE A 418 7.66 9.19 13.81
CA PHE A 418 7.94 9.66 15.16
C PHE A 418 7.23 8.78 16.20
N SER A 419 7.97 8.29 17.19
CA SER A 419 7.44 7.48 18.30
C SER A 419 6.52 8.27 19.23
N GLU A 420 6.71 9.59 19.29
CA GLU A 420 6.00 10.50 20.19
C GLU A 420 4.47 10.36 20.09
N TYR A 421 3.93 10.14 18.88
CA TYR A 421 2.49 9.98 18.66
C TYR A 421 1.93 8.73 19.35
N GLY A 422 2.54 7.58 19.13
CA GLY A 422 2.10 6.33 19.77
C GLY A 422 2.37 6.33 21.27
N GLN A 423 3.51 6.90 21.70
CA GLN A 423 3.86 7.01 23.12
C GLN A 423 2.87 7.88 23.88
N LYS A 424 2.58 9.10 23.42
CA LYS A 424 1.67 10.02 24.11
C LYS A 424 0.25 9.48 24.18
N LEU A 425 -0.29 8.94 23.08
CA LEU A 425 -1.61 8.31 23.07
C LEU A 425 -1.69 7.13 24.05
N ARG A 426 -0.65 6.28 24.07
CA ARG A 426 -0.55 5.16 25.01
C ARG A 426 -0.55 5.62 26.46
N THR A 427 0.33 6.57 26.81
CA THR A 427 0.41 7.12 28.18
C THR A 427 -0.93 7.72 28.61
N MET A 428 -1.58 8.47 27.73
CA MET A 428 -2.86 9.12 28.02
C MET A 428 -3.99 8.10 28.29
N TYR A 429 -4.13 7.05 27.48
CA TYR A 429 -5.16 6.02 27.69
C TYR A 429 -4.82 5.01 28.80
N GLN A 430 -3.55 4.90 29.20
CA GLN A 430 -3.14 4.10 30.37
C GLN A 430 -3.37 4.84 31.69
N ALA A 431 -3.16 6.16 31.69
CA ALA A 431 -3.27 6.98 32.90
C ALA A 431 -4.72 7.36 33.26
N ASN A 432 -5.65 7.30 32.31
CA ASN A 432 -7.02 7.78 32.49
C ASN A 432 -8.06 6.68 32.26
N THR A 433 -9.19 6.77 32.98
CA THR A 433 -10.36 5.92 32.73
C THR A 433 -11.21 6.54 31.64
N THR A 434 -11.74 5.73 30.72
CA THR A 434 -12.63 6.19 29.65
C THR A 434 -14.09 6.27 30.14
N VAL A 435 -14.88 7.22 29.65
CA VAL A 435 -16.30 7.38 30.01
C VAL A 435 -17.10 6.11 29.67
N THR A 436 -16.76 5.45 28.56
CA THR A 436 -17.40 4.20 28.14
C THR A 436 -16.93 2.98 28.93
N ARG A 437 -15.83 3.12 29.68
CA ARG A 437 -15.07 2.05 30.36
C ARG A 437 -14.51 1.00 29.40
N GLU A 438 -14.31 1.37 28.14
CA GLU A 438 -13.62 0.55 27.14
C GLU A 438 -12.12 0.54 27.40
N VAL A 439 -11.48 -0.61 27.19
CA VAL A 439 -10.02 -0.75 27.29
C VAL A 439 -9.39 -0.38 25.96
N ILE A 440 -8.58 0.68 25.95
CA ILE A 440 -7.87 1.16 24.75
C ILE A 440 -6.41 0.74 24.83
N ARG A 441 -5.94 -0.01 23.84
CA ARG A 441 -4.52 -0.42 23.73
C ARG A 441 -3.90 0.21 22.50
N VAL A 442 -2.80 0.93 22.68
CA VAL A 442 -2.13 1.65 21.60
C VAL A 442 -0.83 0.93 21.23
N TYR A 443 -0.65 0.67 19.94
CA TYR A 443 0.49 -0.03 19.37
C TYR A 443 1.10 0.77 18.22
N GLN A 444 2.43 0.82 18.15
CA GLN A 444 3.17 1.41 17.04
C GLN A 444 4.24 0.39 16.60
N PRO A 445 4.10 -0.23 15.41
CA PRO A 445 4.99 -1.31 14.98
C PRO A 445 6.44 -0.86 14.82
N SER A 446 6.66 0.33 14.28
CA SER A 446 7.99 0.91 14.11
C SER A 446 8.00 2.43 14.24
N HIS A 447 9.19 2.98 14.44
CA HIS A 447 9.47 4.41 14.37
C HIS A 447 10.92 4.59 13.90
N GLU A 448 11.11 5.34 12.81
CA GLU A 448 12.45 5.49 12.20
C GLU A 448 12.98 6.92 12.21
N GLU A 449 12.19 7.87 12.72
CA GLU A 449 12.41 9.32 12.82
C GLU A 449 12.60 10.05 11.48
N ARG A 450 13.17 9.35 10.48
CA ARG A 450 13.43 9.83 9.13
C ARG A 450 13.06 8.76 8.10
N GLN A 451 12.58 9.23 6.96
CA GLN A 451 12.42 8.40 5.77
C GLN A 451 13.81 7.96 5.26
N LYS A 452 13.99 6.67 5.00
CA LYS A 452 15.24 6.11 4.45
C LYS A 452 14.99 5.54 3.05
N SER A 453 15.09 6.40 2.04
CA SER A 453 14.99 5.97 0.64
C SER A 453 16.11 4.96 0.30
N ASN A 454 15.83 4.01 -0.59
CA ASN A 454 16.79 2.98 -1.03
C ASN A 454 17.24 2.00 0.06
N ASN A 455 16.43 1.79 1.10
CA ASN A 455 16.69 0.80 2.15
C ASN A 455 15.59 -0.26 2.14
N ASP A 456 15.97 -1.50 1.85
CA ASP A 456 15.06 -2.63 1.67
C ASP A 456 14.24 -2.91 2.94
N MET A 457 14.89 -2.91 4.11
CA MET A 457 14.23 -3.12 5.41
C MET A 457 13.28 -1.96 5.77
N HIS A 458 13.63 -0.72 5.43
CA HIS A 458 12.75 0.43 5.62
C HIS A 458 11.43 0.26 4.84
N ASN A 459 11.52 -0.17 3.57
CA ASN A 459 10.33 -0.35 2.76
C ASN A 459 9.50 -1.59 3.17
N ILE A 460 10.12 -2.66 3.69
CA ILE A 460 9.39 -3.80 4.28
C ILE A 460 8.58 -3.35 5.49
N LYS A 461 9.17 -2.54 6.38
CA LYS A 461 8.46 -1.96 7.53
C LYS A 461 7.32 -1.05 7.10
N ALA A 462 7.58 -0.14 6.17
CA ALA A 462 6.56 0.76 5.63
C ALA A 462 5.41 -0.02 4.98
N TRP A 463 5.71 -1.05 4.19
CA TRP A 463 4.70 -1.90 3.57
C TRP A 463 3.89 -2.69 4.61
N THR A 464 4.54 -3.23 5.64
CA THR A 464 3.91 -3.91 6.77
C THR A 464 2.90 -2.98 7.46
N GLU A 465 3.30 -1.75 7.76
CA GLU A 465 2.43 -0.75 8.40
C GLU A 465 1.24 -0.34 7.52
N ILE A 466 1.47 -0.09 6.22
CA ILE A 466 0.39 0.17 5.24
C ILE A 466 -0.61 -0.97 5.25
N TYR A 467 -0.13 -2.22 5.21
CA TYR A 467 -0.99 -3.38 5.16
C TYR A 467 -1.76 -3.55 6.47
N LEU A 468 -1.11 -3.42 7.63
CA LEU A 468 -1.77 -3.50 8.95
C LEU A 468 -2.85 -2.42 9.12
N LEU A 469 -2.60 -1.18 8.69
CA LEU A 469 -3.61 -0.13 8.67
C LEU A 469 -4.82 -0.51 7.81
N SER A 470 -4.58 -1.17 6.67
CA SER A 470 -5.67 -1.64 5.80
C SER A 470 -6.51 -2.77 6.41
N LEU A 471 -6.09 -3.33 7.56
CA LEU A 471 -6.85 -4.33 8.34
C LEU A 471 -7.64 -3.69 9.50
N CYS A 472 -7.54 -2.36 9.69
CA CYS A 472 -8.31 -1.65 10.69
C CYS A 472 -9.77 -1.46 10.26
N ASP A 473 -10.65 -1.23 11.22
CA ASP A 473 -12.08 -1.00 11.02
C ASP A 473 -12.38 0.46 10.66
N ALA A 474 -11.57 1.38 11.17
CA ALA A 474 -11.63 2.80 10.86
C ALA A 474 -10.21 3.38 10.75
N LEU A 475 -10.06 4.43 9.95
CA LEU A 475 -8.78 5.10 9.71
C LEU A 475 -8.89 6.61 9.90
N VAL A 476 -7.89 7.17 10.56
CA VAL A 476 -7.55 8.60 10.50
C VAL A 476 -6.24 8.72 9.73
N THR A 477 -6.20 9.57 8.71
CA THR A 477 -5.03 9.72 7.84
C THR A 477 -4.57 11.17 7.75
N SER A 478 -3.28 11.35 7.50
CA SER A 478 -2.69 12.68 7.31
C SER A 478 -2.92 13.20 5.89
N PRO A 479 -3.19 14.50 5.72
CA PRO A 479 -3.48 15.09 4.41
C PRO A 479 -2.28 14.96 3.48
N LYS A 480 -2.53 14.74 2.19
CA LYS A 480 -1.54 14.51 1.12
C LYS A 480 -0.72 13.23 1.23
N SER A 481 -0.96 12.37 2.22
CA SER A 481 -0.15 11.17 2.41
C SER A 481 -0.60 10.01 1.52
N THR A 482 0.17 9.70 0.48
CA THR A 482 -0.08 8.52 -0.36
C THR A 482 0.07 7.21 0.39
N PHE A 483 0.87 7.17 1.47
CA PHE A 483 0.90 6.04 2.42
C PHE A 483 -0.48 5.76 3.01
N GLY A 484 -1.17 6.81 3.48
CA GLY A 484 -2.55 6.72 3.93
C GLY A 484 -3.47 6.27 2.80
N TYR A 485 -3.31 6.84 1.60
CA TYR A 485 -4.12 6.46 0.44
C TYR A 485 -4.11 4.98 0.15
N VAL A 486 -2.91 4.37 0.09
CA VAL A 486 -2.79 2.93 -0.15
C VAL A 486 -3.50 2.14 0.94
N ALA A 487 -3.27 2.47 2.21
CA ALA A 487 -3.87 1.75 3.34
C ALA A 487 -5.40 1.76 3.29
N HIS A 488 -6.01 2.94 3.17
CA HIS A 488 -7.46 3.04 3.17
C HIS A 488 -8.11 2.48 1.90
N SER A 489 -7.44 2.60 0.75
CA SER A 489 -7.94 2.04 -0.51
C SER A 489 -7.89 0.50 -0.51
N LEU A 490 -6.81 -0.11 -0.01
CA LEU A 490 -6.72 -1.56 0.17
C LEU A 490 -7.77 -2.09 1.15
N GLY A 491 -8.01 -1.35 2.24
CA GLY A 491 -9.00 -1.69 3.26
C GLY A 491 -10.45 -1.50 2.81
N GLY A 492 -10.70 -0.78 1.70
CA GLY A 492 -12.05 -0.42 1.29
C GLY A 492 -12.69 0.63 2.21
N LEU A 493 -11.88 1.54 2.77
CA LEU A 493 -12.27 2.45 3.84
C LEU A 493 -12.28 3.90 3.33
N LYS A 494 -13.31 4.65 3.73
CA LYS A 494 -13.31 6.11 3.65
C LYS A 494 -12.68 6.65 4.94
N PRO A 495 -11.46 7.20 4.93
CA PRO A 495 -10.82 7.67 6.16
C PRO A 495 -11.40 8.99 6.65
N TRP A 496 -11.11 9.33 7.90
CA TRP A 496 -11.14 10.71 8.40
C TRP A 496 -9.79 11.37 8.13
N ILE A 497 -9.76 12.47 7.37
CA ILE A 497 -8.54 13.14 6.96
C ILE A 497 -8.33 14.40 7.80
N LEU A 498 -7.22 14.45 8.54
CA LEU A 498 -6.84 15.61 9.35
C LEU A 498 -6.77 16.88 8.48
N GLN A 499 -7.21 18.01 9.01
CA GLN A 499 -7.24 19.29 8.27
C GLN A 499 -5.92 20.08 8.32
N ARG A 500 -4.90 19.51 8.98
CA ARG A 500 -3.51 20.01 9.09
C ARG A 500 -3.41 21.22 10.01
N ALA A 501 -3.08 20.98 11.27
CA ALA A 501 -2.73 22.03 12.23
C ALA A 501 -1.64 23.01 11.73
N TYR A 502 -1.72 24.24 12.23
CA TYR A 502 -0.78 25.32 11.96
C TYR A 502 -0.48 26.10 13.24
N GLY A 503 0.80 26.21 13.59
CA GLY A 503 1.24 26.74 14.88
C GLY A 503 0.60 25.97 16.03
N GLU A 504 0.00 26.69 16.97
CA GLU A 504 -0.75 26.13 18.10
C GLU A 504 -2.25 25.97 17.81
N THR A 505 -2.70 26.28 16.58
CA THR A 505 -4.10 26.25 16.19
C THR A 505 -4.49 24.90 15.58
N ILE A 506 -5.55 24.31 16.13
CA ILE A 506 -6.22 23.12 15.59
C ILE A 506 -7.36 23.60 14.68
N PRO A 507 -7.49 23.08 13.44
CA PRO A 507 -8.60 23.45 12.56
C PRO A 507 -9.96 23.02 13.13
N ASP A 508 -11.03 23.74 12.80
CA ASP A 508 -12.42 23.34 13.05
C ASP A 508 -13.18 23.19 11.72
N PRO A 509 -13.61 21.97 11.33
CA PRO A 509 -13.42 20.71 12.05
C PRO A 509 -11.96 20.21 12.00
N PRO A 510 -11.48 19.46 13.02
CA PRO A 510 -10.12 18.88 13.07
C PRO A 510 -9.86 17.86 11.96
N CYS A 511 -10.90 17.20 11.46
CA CYS A 511 -10.79 16.31 10.31
C CYS A 511 -12.09 16.27 9.51
N ARG A 512 -12.00 15.75 8.29
CA ARG A 512 -13.15 15.59 7.39
C ARG A 512 -13.21 14.17 6.83
N ARG A 513 -14.42 13.64 6.67
CA ARG A 513 -14.59 12.33 6.04
C ARG A 513 -14.23 12.43 4.56
N ALA A 514 -13.43 11.49 4.07
CA ALA A 514 -13.18 11.36 2.65
C ALA A 514 -14.47 11.06 1.88
N LYS A 515 -14.65 11.70 0.71
CA LYS A 515 -15.79 11.49 -0.19
C LYS A 515 -15.84 10.04 -0.69
N SER A 516 -14.67 9.43 -0.90
CA SER A 516 -14.54 8.04 -1.32
C SER A 516 -13.25 7.41 -0.80
N MET A 517 -13.11 6.10 -1.02
CA MET A 517 -11.91 5.36 -0.65
C MET A 517 -10.78 5.48 -1.67
N GLU A 518 -10.97 6.17 -2.79
CA GLU A 518 -9.95 6.32 -3.83
C GLU A 518 -8.81 7.25 -3.41
N PRO A 519 -7.56 7.01 -3.88
CA PRO A 519 -6.47 7.96 -3.73
C PRO A 519 -6.76 9.30 -4.42
N CYS A 520 -6.18 10.38 -3.89
CA CYS A 520 -6.19 11.68 -4.57
C CYS A 520 -5.12 11.74 -5.67
N PHE A 521 -5.50 12.19 -6.87
CA PHE A 521 -4.57 12.65 -7.89
C PHE A 521 -4.17 14.10 -7.58
N HIS A 522 -2.96 14.30 -7.06
CA HIS A 522 -2.53 15.61 -6.55
C HIS A 522 -2.35 16.68 -7.63
N TYR A 523 -1.83 16.28 -8.80
CA TYR A 523 -1.48 17.18 -9.90
C TYR A 523 -2.20 16.78 -11.20
N PRO A 524 -3.53 16.94 -11.26
CA PRO A 524 -4.30 16.63 -12.46
C PRO A 524 -4.01 17.62 -13.59
N PRO A 525 -4.31 17.25 -14.86
CA PRO A 525 -4.30 18.22 -15.95
C PRO A 525 -5.30 19.34 -15.67
N LYS A 526 -5.09 20.50 -16.32
CA LYS A 526 -5.91 21.70 -16.14
C LYS A 526 -6.67 22.14 -17.40
N TYR A 527 -6.37 21.54 -18.55
CA TYR A 527 -6.85 22.01 -19.86
C TYR A 527 -7.81 21.02 -20.51
N ASP A 528 -8.93 21.54 -21.03
CA ASP A 528 -9.82 20.77 -21.89
C ASP A 528 -9.18 20.58 -23.28
N CYS A 529 -9.08 19.33 -23.72
CA CYS A 529 -8.47 18.96 -25.00
C CYS A 529 -9.21 19.50 -26.23
N ARG A 530 -10.49 19.83 -26.10
CA ARG A 530 -11.36 20.32 -27.20
C ARG A 530 -11.49 21.83 -27.18
N ALA A 531 -11.71 22.41 -26.00
CA ALA A 531 -11.90 23.86 -25.87
C ALA A 531 -10.58 24.64 -25.82
N ASN A 532 -9.44 23.95 -25.63
CA ASN A 532 -8.11 24.54 -25.46
C ASN A 532 -8.07 25.65 -24.39
N SER A 533 -8.89 25.47 -23.35
CA SER A 533 -9.06 26.40 -22.24
C SER A 533 -8.92 25.66 -20.92
N THR A 534 -8.61 26.40 -19.85
CA THR A 534 -8.62 25.83 -18.51
C THR A 534 -10.04 25.45 -18.09
N VAL A 535 -10.20 24.32 -17.41
CA VAL A 535 -11.51 23.86 -16.95
C VAL A 535 -11.41 23.14 -15.61
N ASP A 536 -12.43 23.31 -14.77
CA ASP A 536 -12.63 22.46 -13.61
C ASP A 536 -13.33 21.17 -14.05
N PHE A 537 -12.56 20.08 -14.12
CA PHE A 537 -13.06 18.77 -14.52
C PHE A 537 -14.18 18.23 -13.60
N THR A 538 -14.32 18.73 -12.37
CA THR A 538 -15.42 18.31 -11.49
C THR A 538 -16.79 18.83 -11.93
N SER A 539 -16.81 19.88 -12.76
CA SER A 539 -18.03 20.40 -13.39
C SER A 539 -18.49 19.54 -14.58
N ILE A 540 -17.56 18.83 -15.23
CA ILE A 540 -17.81 18.00 -16.41
C ILE A 540 -18.09 16.55 -16.01
N PHE A 541 -17.33 16.02 -15.06
CA PHE A 541 -17.37 14.62 -14.66
C PHE A 541 -18.00 14.47 -13.27
N HIS A 542 -19.28 14.10 -13.21
CA HIS A 542 -20.00 13.96 -11.94
C HIS A 542 -19.36 12.93 -10.97
N HIS A 543 -18.70 11.91 -11.51
CA HIS A 543 -17.95 10.90 -10.75
C HIS A 543 -16.55 11.38 -10.31
N MET A 544 -16.26 12.67 -10.42
CA MET A 544 -15.03 13.31 -9.92
C MET A 544 -15.37 14.45 -8.97
N LYS A 545 -14.56 14.56 -7.91
CA LYS A 545 -14.61 15.68 -6.98
C LYS A 545 -13.21 16.12 -6.60
N HIS A 546 -13.07 17.37 -6.19
CA HIS A 546 -11.84 17.84 -5.55
C HIS A 546 -11.56 17.07 -4.26
N CYS A 547 -10.29 16.78 -4.00
CA CYS A 547 -9.88 16.09 -2.79
C CYS A 547 -10.05 16.98 -1.55
N GLU A 548 -10.27 16.36 -0.40
CA GLU A 548 -10.46 17.05 0.88
C GLU A 548 -9.15 17.62 1.43
N ASP A 549 -8.02 17.09 0.98
CA ASP A 549 -6.68 17.37 1.49
C ASP A 549 -5.72 18.02 0.47
N VAL A 550 -6.11 18.00 -0.81
CA VAL A 550 -5.46 18.74 -1.90
C VAL A 550 -6.55 19.42 -2.73
N SER A 551 -6.74 20.72 -2.51
CA SER A 551 -7.83 21.49 -3.11
C SER A 551 -7.86 21.43 -4.64
N SER A 552 -6.70 21.45 -5.30
CA SER A 552 -6.58 21.31 -6.76
C SER A 552 -6.59 19.86 -7.25
N GLY A 553 -6.50 18.89 -6.34
CA GLY A 553 -6.43 17.48 -6.69
C GLY A 553 -7.79 16.93 -7.07
N LEU A 554 -7.81 15.77 -7.74
CA LEU A 554 -9.03 15.08 -8.15
C LEU A 554 -9.11 13.69 -7.54
N ARG A 555 -10.31 13.27 -7.16
CA ARG A 555 -10.61 11.93 -6.67
C ARG A 555 -11.87 11.41 -7.36
N LEU A 556 -11.89 10.12 -7.68
CA LEU A 556 -13.09 9.45 -8.15
C LEU A 556 -14.08 9.23 -7.01
N VAL A 557 -15.36 9.49 -7.27
CA VAL A 557 -16.45 9.24 -6.33
C VAL A 557 -17.54 8.43 -7.02
N ASN A 558 -18.21 7.56 -6.26
CA ASN A 558 -19.41 6.91 -6.75
C ASN A 558 -20.61 7.83 -6.50
N VAL A 559 -21.28 8.25 -7.57
CA VAL A 559 -22.55 8.98 -7.50
C VAL A 559 -23.64 7.95 -7.70
N LYS A 560 -24.45 7.70 -6.67
CA LYS A 560 -25.68 6.93 -6.84
C LYS A 560 -26.62 7.80 -7.68
N HIS A 561 -26.94 7.33 -8.89
CA HIS A 561 -27.99 7.91 -9.72
C HIS A 561 -29.35 7.44 -9.23
#